data_AF-A0A2E1WVG9-F1
#
_entry.id   AF-A0A2E1WVG9-F1
#
_cell.length_a   1.000
_cell.length_b   1.000
_cell.length_c   1.000
_cell.angle_alpha   90.00
_cell.angle_beta   90.00
_cell.angle_gamma   90.00
#
_symmetry.space_group_name_H-M   'P 1'
#
loop_
_entity.id
_entity.type
_entity.pdbx_description
1 polymer ?
#
loop_
_entity_poly.entity_id
_entity_poly.type
_entity_poly.pdbx_seq_one_letter_code
_entity_poly.pdbx_strand_id
1 'polypeptide(L)'
;MTGALSYVYTAPYPGNEGLSRTPGVRIGGTDTAPPRDFSSLNDVAGNLIMKLSGFPPFVVYLSFVGTPEGVITATRPDGGYWAQRVREGRNEGLLRIGDATYAMQATEILGDARIPMLELWSGRTRMPMDIAVGGPDPLRNWEVFFWTPR
;
A
#
# COMPACT_ATOMS: atom_id res chain seq x y z
N MET A 1 21.43 -23.63 10.62
CA MET A 1 22.32 -22.75 9.82
C MET A 1 22.56 -23.51 8.53
N THR A 2 22.20 -23.11 7.31
CA THR A 2 22.38 -21.80 6.66
C THR A 2 21.50 -21.73 5.38
N GLY A 3 20.21 -22.08 5.47
CA GLY A 3 19.31 -22.20 4.29
C GLY A 3 18.08 -21.28 4.29
N ALA A 4 17.48 -21.01 5.46
CA ALA A 4 16.24 -20.22 5.55
C ALA A 4 16.44 -18.70 5.52
N LEU A 5 17.65 -18.21 5.85
CA LEU A 5 17.95 -16.77 5.86
C LEU A 5 18.17 -16.19 4.44
N SER A 6 18.52 -17.04 3.47
CA SER A 6 18.88 -16.62 2.12
C SER A 6 17.65 -16.33 1.25
N TYR A 7 16.52 -17.01 1.50
CA TYR A 7 15.30 -16.85 0.71
C TYR A 7 14.59 -15.50 0.94
N VAL A 8 14.75 -14.91 2.12
CA VAL A 8 14.16 -13.61 2.48
C VAL A 8 14.84 -12.43 1.75
N TYR A 9 15.98 -12.65 1.08
CA TYR A 9 16.88 -11.57 0.71
C TYR A 9 16.88 -11.18 -0.78
N THR A 10 16.39 -12.01 -1.72
CA THR A 10 16.70 -11.79 -3.15
C THR A 10 15.61 -12.12 -4.19
N ALA A 11 14.33 -12.25 -3.85
CA ALA A 11 13.33 -12.60 -4.89
C ALA A 11 12.71 -11.36 -5.56
N PRO A 12 13.02 -11.06 -6.84
CA PRO A 12 12.10 -10.30 -7.70
C PRO A 12 10.97 -11.25 -8.14
N TYR A 13 9.71 -10.81 -8.24
CA TYR A 13 8.80 -11.18 -9.34
C TYR A 13 7.40 -10.55 -9.28
N PRO A 14 6.69 -10.48 -10.44
CA PRO A 14 5.40 -9.84 -10.67
C PRO A 14 4.20 -10.81 -10.59
N GLY A 15 2.99 -10.26 -10.37
CA GLY A 15 1.74 -10.80 -10.93
C GLY A 15 0.89 -11.79 -10.10
N ASN A 16 -0.22 -11.27 -9.57
CA ASN A 16 -1.61 -11.75 -9.54
C ASN A 16 -2.08 -13.20 -9.31
N GLU A 17 -1.26 -14.21 -9.02
CA GLU A 17 -1.80 -15.50 -8.56
C GLU A 17 -0.96 -16.12 -7.41
N GLY A 18 -1.56 -16.18 -6.22
CA GLY A 18 -1.24 -17.23 -5.24
C GLY A 18 -0.11 -17.03 -4.23
N LEU A 19 0.71 -15.97 -4.29
CA LEU A 19 1.81 -15.74 -3.32
C LEU A 19 1.83 -14.35 -2.66
N SER A 20 0.66 -13.74 -2.46
CA SER A 20 0.50 -12.39 -1.89
C SER A 20 0.83 -12.25 -0.38
N ARG A 21 1.50 -13.22 0.27
CA ARG A 21 1.54 -13.30 1.75
C ARG A 21 2.85 -13.81 2.38
N THR A 22 4.03 -13.47 1.85
CA THR A 22 5.30 -13.75 2.58
C THR A 22 6.07 -12.45 2.89
N PRO A 23 6.17 -12.05 4.17
CA PRO A 23 6.59 -10.71 4.53
C PRO A 23 8.11 -10.52 4.69
N GLY A 24 8.64 -9.48 4.05
CA GLY A 24 9.97 -8.95 4.36
C GLY A 24 9.96 -8.16 5.68
N VAL A 25 11.12 -8.07 6.36
CA VAL A 25 11.29 -7.31 7.63
C VAL A 25 11.95 -5.95 7.40
N ARG A 26 12.56 -5.71 6.23
CA ARG A 26 13.25 -4.46 5.89
C ARG A 26 12.51 -3.77 4.75
N ILE A 27 12.17 -2.50 4.94
CA ILE A 27 11.57 -1.67 3.88
C ILE A 27 12.63 -1.17 2.89
N GLY A 28 13.86 -0.93 3.37
CA GLY A 28 14.95 -0.36 2.57
C GLY A 28 14.70 1.11 2.21
N GLY A 29 15.47 1.65 1.27
CA GLY A 29 15.35 3.03 0.81
C GLY A 29 16.00 4.06 1.73
N THR A 30 15.93 5.31 1.30
CA THR A 30 16.48 6.49 1.98
C THR A 30 15.38 7.18 2.77
N ASP A 31 15.60 7.42 4.07
CA ASP A 31 14.70 8.21 4.91
C ASP A 31 14.62 9.64 4.37
N THR A 32 13.41 10.06 3.98
CA THR A 32 13.18 11.26 3.18
C THR A 32 12.05 12.09 3.80
N ALA A 33 12.26 13.42 3.86
CA ALA A 33 11.20 14.33 4.25
C ALA A 33 10.01 14.25 3.27
N PRO A 34 8.75 14.31 3.75
CA PRO A 34 7.58 14.34 2.89
C PRO A 34 7.68 15.45 1.83
N PRO A 35 7.38 15.17 0.54
CA PRO A 35 7.27 16.23 -0.45
C PRO A 35 6.11 17.16 -0.11
N ARG A 36 6.14 18.40 -0.63
CA ARG A 36 5.01 19.34 -0.53
C ARG A 36 3.76 18.85 -1.28
N ASP A 37 3.94 17.94 -2.23
CA ASP A 37 2.91 17.37 -3.07
C ASP A 37 3.29 15.93 -3.45
N PHE A 38 2.56 14.94 -2.93
CA PHE A 38 2.82 13.52 -3.24
C PHE A 38 2.37 13.13 -4.65
N SER A 39 1.56 13.93 -5.34
CA SER A 39 1.19 13.67 -6.73
C SER A 39 2.41 13.69 -7.67
N SER A 40 3.48 14.38 -7.27
CA SER A 40 4.79 14.33 -7.96
C SER A 40 5.43 12.94 -8.00
N LEU A 41 5.01 12.02 -7.12
CA LEU A 41 5.48 10.65 -7.07
C LEU A 41 4.71 9.72 -8.01
N ASN A 42 3.70 10.23 -8.73
CA ASN A 42 2.90 9.41 -9.62
C ASN A 42 3.72 8.87 -10.81
N ASP A 43 4.76 9.55 -11.27
CA ASP A 43 5.57 9.03 -12.37
C ASP A 43 6.61 7.98 -11.94
N VAL A 44 6.73 7.72 -10.63
CA VAL A 44 7.61 6.68 -10.10
C VAL A 44 7.04 5.30 -10.44
N ALA A 45 7.85 4.51 -11.15
CA ALA A 45 7.48 3.15 -11.53
C ALA A 45 7.48 2.18 -10.34
N GLY A 46 6.59 1.20 -10.39
CA GLY A 46 6.50 0.11 -9.42
C GLY A 46 5.48 0.34 -8.31
N ASN A 47 5.36 -0.68 -7.45
CA ASN A 47 4.46 -0.63 -6.30
C ASN A 47 5.09 0.12 -5.14
N LEU A 48 4.24 0.76 -4.35
CA LEU A 48 4.59 1.22 -3.02
C LEU A 48 4.88 0.01 -2.13
N ILE A 49 5.88 0.17 -1.27
CA ILE A 49 6.23 -0.79 -0.23
C ILE A 49 5.82 -0.20 1.12
N MET A 50 4.83 -0.81 1.77
CA MET A 50 4.32 -0.41 3.07
C MET A 50 4.92 -1.27 4.16
N LYS A 51 5.27 -0.66 5.30
CA LYS A 51 5.59 -1.37 6.53
C LYS A 51 4.95 -0.67 7.72
N LEU A 52 3.97 -1.31 8.36
CA LEU A 52 3.39 -0.80 9.60
C LEU A 52 4.37 -0.96 10.78
N SER A 53 4.29 -0.03 11.72
CA SER A 53 4.99 -0.09 13.01
C SER A 53 4.49 -1.27 13.85
N GLY A 54 5.32 -1.78 14.76
CA GLY A 54 4.98 -2.88 15.67
C GLY A 54 5.10 -4.28 15.06
N PHE A 55 4.68 -5.30 15.82
CA PHE A 55 4.89 -6.71 15.50
C PHE A 55 3.60 -7.44 15.05
N PRO A 56 3.66 -8.36 14.08
CA PRO A 56 4.81 -8.62 13.20
C PRO A 56 5.08 -7.49 12.18
N PRO A 57 6.37 -7.19 11.87
CA PRO A 57 6.79 -6.01 11.11
C PRO A 57 6.79 -6.27 9.60
N PHE A 58 5.66 -6.73 9.08
CA PHE A 58 5.53 -7.20 7.72
C PHE A 58 5.56 -6.06 6.70
N VAL A 59 6.26 -6.32 5.59
CA VAL A 59 6.25 -5.48 4.40
C VAL A 59 5.17 -5.95 3.43
N VAL A 60 4.39 -5.00 2.90
CA VAL A 60 3.28 -5.24 1.96
C VAL A 60 3.49 -4.38 0.72
N TYR A 61 3.28 -4.95 -0.47
CA TYR A 61 3.33 -4.23 -1.73
C TYR A 61 1.93 -3.80 -2.12
N LEU A 62 1.73 -2.50 -2.38
CA LEU A 62 0.44 -1.93 -2.74
C LEU A 62 0.60 -1.04 -3.96
N SER A 63 -0.40 -1.03 -4.83
CA SER A 63 -0.57 0.07 -5.77
C SER A 63 -1.04 1.30 -5.01
N PHE A 64 -0.59 2.47 -5.41
CA PHE A 64 -0.88 3.73 -4.76
C PHE A 64 -1.23 4.80 -5.78
N VAL A 65 -1.86 5.90 -5.37
CA VAL A 65 -1.89 7.18 -6.09
C VAL A 65 -1.52 8.30 -5.11
N GLY A 66 -0.63 9.20 -5.51
CA GLY A 66 -0.28 10.39 -4.73
C GLY A 66 -1.25 11.53 -4.99
N THR A 67 -1.56 12.29 -3.93
CA THR A 67 -2.33 13.54 -3.93
C THR A 67 -1.46 14.66 -3.34
N PRO A 68 -1.87 15.93 -3.39
CA PRO A 68 -1.10 16.99 -2.71
C PRO A 68 -0.86 16.74 -1.22
N GLU A 69 -1.82 16.12 -0.54
CA GLU A 69 -1.83 15.95 0.91
C GLU A 69 -1.26 14.60 1.38
N GLY A 70 -1.18 13.60 0.50
CA GLY A 70 -0.77 12.25 0.91
C GLY A 70 -0.89 11.19 -0.16
N VAL A 71 -1.01 9.94 0.27
CA VAL A 71 -1.04 8.77 -0.62
C VAL A 71 -2.31 7.97 -0.37
N ILE A 72 -3.02 7.63 -1.44
CA ILE A 72 -4.17 6.73 -1.41
C ILE A 72 -3.70 5.32 -1.77
N THR A 73 -4.11 4.34 -0.96
CA THR A 73 -3.97 2.92 -1.26
C THR A 73 -5.34 2.24 -1.18
N ALA A 74 -5.54 1.18 -1.96
CA ALA A 74 -6.78 0.41 -1.97
C ALA A 74 -6.48 -1.09 -1.88
N THR A 75 -7.35 -1.83 -1.20
CA THR A 75 -7.28 -3.29 -1.08
C THR A 75 -8.68 -3.90 -1.12
N ARG A 76 -8.76 -5.16 -1.51
CA ARG A 76 -10.03 -5.91 -1.43
C ARG A 76 -10.52 -5.99 0.02
N PRO A 77 -11.85 -6.08 0.23
CA PRO A 77 -12.45 -6.27 1.54
C PRO A 77 -12.28 -7.74 2.02
N ASP A 78 -11.05 -8.23 2.06
CA ASP A 78 -10.72 -9.63 2.37
C ASP A 78 -10.34 -9.87 3.84
N GLY A 79 -10.51 -8.85 4.70
CA GLY A 79 -10.09 -8.91 6.09
C GLY A 79 -8.56 -8.96 6.24
N GLY A 80 -7.83 -8.33 5.33
CA GLY A 80 -6.37 -8.29 5.33
C GLY A 80 -5.78 -7.84 6.67
N TYR A 81 -4.74 -8.55 7.11
CA TYR A 81 -4.07 -8.33 8.39
C TYR A 81 -3.70 -6.85 8.67
N TRP A 82 -3.17 -6.15 7.67
CA TRP A 82 -2.72 -4.77 7.85
C TRP A 82 -3.89 -3.77 7.93
N ALA A 83 -4.97 -4.00 7.18
CA ALA A 83 -6.20 -3.22 7.24
C ALA A 83 -6.82 -3.28 8.63
N GLN A 84 -6.87 -4.49 9.21
CA GLN A 84 -7.30 -4.69 10.59
C GLN A 84 -6.41 -3.91 11.58
N ARG A 85 -5.08 -3.91 11.40
CA ARG A 85 -4.18 -3.16 12.29
C ARG A 85 -4.37 -1.65 12.23
N VAL A 86 -4.70 -1.11 11.07
CA VAL A 86 -5.06 0.31 10.94
C VAL A 86 -6.30 0.62 11.77
N ARG A 87 -7.34 -0.22 11.70
CA ARG A 87 -8.59 -0.10 12.47
C ARG A 87 -8.36 -0.20 13.99
N GLU A 88 -7.37 -0.99 14.40
CA GLU A 88 -6.94 -1.14 15.80
C GLU A 88 -6.08 0.01 16.31
N GLY A 89 -5.91 1.09 15.53
CA GLY A 89 -5.10 2.25 15.90
C GLY A 89 -3.59 2.03 15.77
N ARG A 90 -3.15 0.89 15.21
CA ARG A 90 -1.74 0.60 14.91
C ARG A 90 -1.43 1.02 13.47
N ASN A 91 -1.73 2.28 13.18
CA ASN A 91 -1.84 2.84 11.83
C ASN A 91 -0.63 3.66 11.37
N GLU A 92 0.40 3.82 12.21
CA GLU A 92 1.65 4.42 11.80
C GLU A 92 2.55 3.43 11.06
N GLY A 93 3.30 3.91 10.07
CA GLY A 93 4.23 3.09 9.33
C GLY A 93 5.16 3.88 8.43
N LEU A 94 5.87 3.14 7.59
CA LEU A 94 6.74 3.66 6.55
C LEU A 94 6.16 3.31 5.19
N LEU A 95 6.16 4.28 4.28
CA LEU A 95 5.84 4.07 2.87
C LEU A 95 7.10 4.33 2.05
N ARG A 96 7.53 3.34 1.26
CA ARG A 96 8.62 3.49 0.30
C ARG A 96 8.06 3.53 -1.12
N ILE A 97 8.42 4.58 -1.85
CA ILE A 97 8.06 4.80 -3.25
C ILE A 97 9.36 5.06 -4.01
N GLY A 98 9.72 4.16 -4.92
CA GLY A 98 11.06 4.16 -5.51
C GLY A 98 12.13 3.93 -4.44
N ASP A 99 13.10 4.84 -4.33
CA ASP A 99 14.12 4.79 -3.29
C ASP A 99 13.78 5.63 -2.04
N ALA A 100 12.81 6.54 -2.12
CA ALA A 100 12.45 7.40 -0.99
C ALA A 100 11.50 6.68 -0.03
N THR A 101 11.75 6.84 1.28
CA THR A 101 10.94 6.28 2.37
C THR A 101 10.42 7.40 3.25
N TYR A 102 9.11 7.38 3.51
CA TYR A 102 8.40 8.42 4.25
C TYR A 102 7.75 7.83 5.49
N ALA A 103 7.81 8.59 6.59
CA ALA A 103 7.09 8.27 7.81
C ALA A 103 5.66 8.78 7.72
N MET A 104 4.69 7.88 7.85
CA MET A 104 3.29 8.13 7.49
C MET A 104 2.33 7.52 8.51
N GLN A 105 1.08 7.99 8.49
CA GLN A 105 -0.02 7.44 9.25
C GLN A 105 -1.21 7.18 8.33
N ALA A 106 -1.80 5.98 8.44
CA ALA A 106 -2.96 5.56 7.67
C ALA A 106 -4.28 5.91 8.37
N THR A 107 -5.26 6.34 7.59
CA THR A 107 -6.65 6.45 8.02
C THR A 107 -7.51 5.69 7.01
N GLU A 108 -8.35 4.79 7.50
CA GLU A 108 -9.34 4.14 6.64
C GLU A 108 -10.45 5.13 6.28
N ILE A 109 -10.80 5.17 5.00
CA ILE A 109 -11.86 6.03 4.48
C ILE A 109 -13.11 5.18 4.28
N LEU A 110 -14.15 5.49 5.04
CA LEU A 110 -15.37 4.72 5.14
C LEU A 110 -16.51 5.33 4.31
N GLY A 111 -17.51 4.50 3.99
CA GLY A 111 -18.71 4.96 3.28
C GLY A 111 -18.40 5.57 1.91
N ASP A 112 -19.28 6.44 1.42
CA ASP A 112 -19.16 7.00 0.06
C ASP A 112 -17.99 7.97 -0.09
N ALA A 113 -17.39 8.43 1.01
CA ALA A 113 -16.18 9.26 0.99
C ALA A 113 -14.99 8.56 0.30
N ARG A 114 -15.01 7.23 0.21
CA ARG A 114 -13.97 6.46 -0.48
C ARG A 114 -14.08 6.52 -2.02
N ILE A 115 -15.27 6.84 -2.55
CA ILE A 115 -15.56 6.73 -3.99
C ILE A 115 -14.67 7.66 -4.82
N PRO A 116 -14.52 8.96 -4.52
CA PRO A 116 -13.63 9.84 -5.29
C PRO A 116 -12.16 9.38 -5.22
N MET A 117 -11.73 8.79 -4.10
CA MET A 117 -10.38 8.27 -3.95
C MET A 117 -10.15 7.00 -4.79
N LEU A 118 -11.15 6.12 -4.89
CA LEU A 118 -11.12 4.97 -5.78
C LEU A 118 -11.11 5.40 -7.25
N GLU A 119 -11.80 6.48 -7.63
CA GLU A 119 -11.76 7.01 -9.00
C GLU A 119 -10.36 7.50 -9.38
N LEU A 120 -9.68 8.23 -8.48
CA LEU A 120 -8.28 8.62 -8.67
C LEU A 120 -7.35 7.41 -8.79
N TRP A 121 -7.51 6.45 -7.88
CA TRP A 121 -6.70 5.23 -7.88
C TRP A 121 -6.96 4.37 -9.12
N SER A 122 -8.22 4.27 -9.54
CA SER A 122 -8.68 3.63 -10.78
C SER A 122 -8.03 4.26 -12.00
N GLY A 123 -8.04 5.60 -12.10
CA GLY A 123 -7.42 6.33 -13.21
C GLY A 123 -5.93 6.02 -13.36
N ARG A 124 -5.22 5.88 -12.24
CA ARG A 124 -3.79 5.55 -12.22
C ARG A 124 -3.52 4.08 -12.55
N THR A 125 -4.22 3.16 -11.90
CA THR A 125 -3.99 1.71 -12.05
C THR A 125 -4.66 1.12 -13.29
N ARG A 126 -5.51 1.90 -13.96
CA ARG A 126 -6.38 1.48 -15.08
C ARG A 126 -7.36 0.36 -14.69
N MET A 127 -7.60 0.17 -13.39
CA MET A 127 -8.57 -0.82 -12.92
C MET A 127 -9.99 -0.25 -13.01
N PRO A 128 -10.93 -0.90 -13.71
CA PRO A 128 -12.31 -0.43 -13.85
C PRO A 128 -13.05 -0.46 -12.50
N MET A 129 -13.87 0.56 -12.25
CA MET A 129 -14.63 0.71 -11.00
C MET A 129 -15.67 -0.41 -10.79
N ASP A 130 -16.38 -0.76 -11.86
CA ASP A 130 -17.61 -1.57 -11.80
C ASP A 130 -17.43 -3.01 -12.29
N ILE A 131 -16.21 -3.38 -12.70
CA ILE A 131 -15.90 -4.71 -13.20
C ILE A 131 -15.04 -5.43 -12.16
N ALA A 132 -15.47 -6.62 -11.76
CA ALA A 132 -14.68 -7.49 -10.92
C ALA A 132 -13.46 -8.01 -11.71
N VAL A 133 -12.25 -7.65 -11.28
CA VAL A 133 -10.99 -8.10 -11.90
C VAL A 133 -10.28 -9.07 -10.97
N GLY A 134 -10.29 -10.37 -11.31
CA GLY A 134 -9.56 -11.42 -10.61
C GLY A 134 -10.01 -11.69 -9.16
N GLY A 135 -11.27 -11.39 -8.82
CA GLY A 135 -11.82 -11.53 -7.45
C GLY A 135 -13.34 -11.38 -7.43
N PRO A 136 -13.97 -11.60 -6.26
CA PRO A 136 -15.42 -11.56 -6.13
C PRO A 136 -16.00 -10.15 -6.21
N ASP A 137 -15.23 -9.12 -5.82
CA ASP A 137 -15.74 -7.76 -5.65
C ASP A 137 -15.18 -6.76 -6.68
N PRO A 138 -16.05 -5.90 -7.27
CA PRO A 138 -15.61 -4.77 -8.10
C PRO A 138 -14.83 -3.75 -7.28
N LEU A 139 -13.98 -2.96 -7.94
CA LEU A 139 -13.14 -1.94 -7.29
C LEU A 139 -13.94 -0.96 -6.43
N ARG A 140 -15.17 -0.61 -6.83
CA ARG A 140 -16.07 0.27 -6.05
C ARG A 140 -16.32 -0.21 -4.61
N ASN A 141 -16.15 -1.51 -4.35
CA ASN A 141 -16.36 -2.13 -3.04
C ASN A 141 -15.07 -2.29 -2.24
N TRP A 142 -13.93 -1.82 -2.76
CA TRP A 142 -12.65 -1.98 -2.09
C TRP A 142 -12.49 -1.03 -0.90
N GLU A 143 -11.68 -1.46 0.06
CA GLU A 143 -11.27 -0.70 1.22
C GLU A 143 -10.22 0.34 0.80
N VAL A 144 -10.33 1.56 1.30
CA VAL A 144 -9.43 2.67 0.97
C VAL A 144 -8.73 3.17 2.21
N PHE A 145 -7.43 3.39 2.09
CA PHE A 145 -6.60 3.94 3.15
C PHE A 145 -5.86 5.15 2.63
N PHE A 146 -6.05 6.27 3.30
CA PHE A 146 -5.35 7.52 3.04
C PHE A 146 -4.20 7.69 4.02
N TRP A 147 -3.01 7.94 3.49
CA TRP A 147 -1.78 8.05 4.24
C TRP A 147 -1.30 9.49 4.23
N THR A 148 -1.16 10.08 5.40
CA THR A 148 -0.61 11.43 5.59
C THR A 148 0.75 11.37 6.28
N PRO A 149 1.62 12.36 6.05
CA PRO A 149 2.84 12.53 6.85
C PRO A 149 2.54 12.60 8.35
N ARG A 150 3.48 12.09 9.16
CA ARG A 150 3.47 12.25 10.63
C ARG A 150 4.58 13.18 11.10
#